data_AF-A0A834KBK6-F1
#
_entry.id   AF-A0A834KBK6-F1
#
_cell.length_a   1.000
_cell.length_b   1.000
_cell.length_c   1.000
_cell.angle_alpha   90.00
_cell.angle_beta   90.00
_cell.angle_gamma   90.00
#
_symmetry.space_group_name_H-M   'P 1'
#
loop_
_entity.id
_entity.type
_entity.pdbx_description
1 polymer ?
#
loop_
_entity_poly.entity_id
_entity_poly.type
_entity_poly.pdbx_seq_one_letter_code
_entity_poly.pdbx_strand_id
1 'polypeptide(L)'
;MAEQVPNEDQVILLDNIDGITDKQYIDVIAQIIGLDNIKHILRNINEPVQIFLSDKEIVDNLLYYNNIVNIGMNYLRIRPLVPRSKRILLFDVYPTIPSFIIERELFNLNIQLTSQITFMQQNDDPNYAHIFGSNREMYIRLEDVLKLPEILEIQYKDTKYLIRLSIDITTTKEEHTRNWGGLDNGNCKKKDPQPSTSQTAEVIILSPDPQLYTDLPSTSSPSLAKNNCQKVPSKMKGEKVKNTKVKRKISTPKPKLKYQIYQNLLPAEQFIMKNTERYGRLHFQNIYELICDTFRNPKSVLEIVANYRADILTLIDLLSNVKDYVTERSLKSRINKIIDHLKKKRT
;
A
#
# COMPACT_ATOMS: atom_id res chain seq x y z
N MET A 1 -43.21 22.17 -1.16
CA MET A 1 -42.44 21.59 -2.29
C MET A 1 -42.17 20.14 -1.94
N ALA A 2 -42.21 19.22 -2.90
CA ALA A 2 -41.86 17.83 -2.62
C ALA A 2 -40.35 17.73 -2.37
N GLU A 3 -39.95 17.08 -1.27
CA GLU A 3 -38.55 16.81 -0.97
C GLU A 3 -38.08 15.69 -1.90
N GLN A 4 -37.25 16.03 -2.88
CA GLN A 4 -36.74 15.08 -3.85
C GLN A 4 -35.64 14.24 -3.20
N VAL A 5 -35.89 12.95 -3.05
CA VAL A 5 -34.91 11.98 -2.52
C VAL A 5 -33.69 11.97 -3.47
N PRO A 6 -32.46 12.23 -2.97
CA PRO A 6 -31.27 12.19 -3.81
C PRO A 6 -30.96 10.77 -4.29
N ASN A 7 -30.39 10.67 -5.48
CA ASN A 7 -29.93 9.40 -6.05
C ASN A 7 -28.46 9.10 -5.67
N GLU A 8 -28.05 7.83 -5.72
CA GLU A 8 -26.68 7.42 -5.33
C GLU A 8 -25.58 8.04 -6.20
N ASP A 9 -25.87 8.35 -7.47
CA ASP A 9 -24.95 9.04 -8.38
C ASP A 9 -24.79 10.55 -8.10
N GLN A 10 -25.61 11.10 -7.18
CA GLN A 10 -25.52 12.46 -6.67
C GLN A 10 -24.69 12.55 -5.37
N VAL A 11 -24.07 11.46 -4.93
CA VAL A 11 -23.34 11.39 -3.65
C VAL A 11 -21.82 11.40 -3.84
N ILE A 12 -21.15 12.27 -3.09
CA ILE A 12 -19.70 12.28 -2.94
C ILE A 12 -19.26 11.77 -1.57
N LEU A 13 -18.06 11.18 -1.54
CA LEU A 13 -17.39 10.64 -0.37
C LEU A 13 -16.11 11.43 -0.09
N LEU A 14 -15.92 11.79 1.17
CA LEU A 14 -14.72 12.42 1.72
C LEU A 14 -14.21 11.61 2.93
N ASP A 15 -12.90 11.50 3.09
CA ASP A 15 -12.36 10.74 4.22
C ASP A 15 -12.71 11.43 5.56
N ASN A 16 -13.21 10.63 6.51
CA ASN A 16 -13.68 11.11 7.81
C ASN A 16 -12.47 11.29 8.75
N ILE A 17 -12.16 12.55 9.07
CA ILE A 17 -11.04 12.92 9.93
C ILE A 17 -11.56 13.37 11.29
N ASP A 18 -10.97 12.80 12.35
CA ASP A 18 -11.23 13.18 13.73
C ASP A 18 -11.00 14.68 13.97
N GLY A 19 -11.94 15.32 14.66
CA GLY A 19 -11.87 16.75 14.99
C GLY A 19 -12.28 17.70 13.87
N ILE A 20 -12.52 17.22 12.64
CA ILE A 20 -13.24 18.00 11.62
C ILE A 20 -14.74 17.88 11.88
N THR A 21 -15.46 19.00 11.81
CA THR A 21 -16.92 19.07 11.97
C THR A 21 -17.65 19.04 10.63
N ASP A 22 -18.89 18.55 10.62
CA ASP A 22 -19.72 18.41 9.42
C ASP A 22 -19.92 19.75 8.72
N LYS A 23 -20.04 20.84 9.50
CA LYS A 23 -20.04 22.21 8.98
C LYS A 23 -18.79 22.54 8.15
N GLN A 24 -17.59 22.13 8.58
CA GLN A 24 -16.37 22.41 7.82
C GLN A 24 -16.29 21.63 6.50
N TYR A 25 -16.88 20.43 6.43
CA TYR A 25 -17.06 19.71 5.16
C TYR A 25 -18.02 20.47 4.24
N ILE A 26 -19.17 20.91 4.77
CA ILE A 26 -20.17 21.71 4.03
C ILE A 26 -19.58 23.03 3.54
N ASP A 27 -18.95 23.83 4.41
CA ASP A 27 -18.38 25.14 4.10
C ASP A 27 -17.35 25.07 2.95
N VAL A 28 -16.54 24.01 2.91
CA VAL A 28 -15.49 23.83 1.88
C VAL A 28 -16.08 23.36 0.54
N ILE A 29 -17.08 22.47 0.54
CA ILE A 29 -17.76 22.07 -0.70
C ILE A 29 -18.64 23.22 -1.22
N ALA A 30 -19.34 23.94 -0.35
CA ALA A 30 -20.17 25.09 -0.70
C ALA A 30 -19.37 26.25 -1.33
N GLN A 31 -18.08 26.38 -1.02
CA GLN A 31 -17.19 27.34 -1.71
C GLN A 31 -16.95 27.01 -3.19
N ILE A 32 -17.15 25.74 -3.60
CA ILE A 32 -16.89 25.27 -4.97
C ILE A 32 -18.20 25.22 -5.77
N ILE A 33 -19.27 24.67 -5.18
CA ILE A 33 -20.54 24.40 -5.88
C ILE A 33 -21.72 25.25 -5.41
N GLY A 34 -21.55 26.09 -4.39
CA GLY A 34 -22.65 26.82 -3.74
C GLY A 34 -23.40 25.98 -2.70
N LEU A 35 -23.89 26.64 -1.63
CA LEU A 35 -24.56 25.95 -0.52
C LEU A 35 -25.89 25.31 -0.93
N ASP A 36 -26.65 25.94 -1.84
CA ASP A 36 -27.96 25.47 -2.31
C ASP A 36 -27.90 24.11 -3.02
N ASN A 37 -26.71 23.72 -3.48
CA ASN A 37 -26.44 22.47 -4.16
C ASN A 37 -26.05 21.32 -3.20
N ILE A 38 -25.95 21.57 -1.90
CA ILE A 38 -25.77 20.54 -0.87
C ILE A 38 -27.14 20.28 -0.23
N LYS A 39 -27.62 19.03 -0.29
CA LYS A 39 -28.93 18.64 0.25
C LYS A 39 -28.82 18.01 1.62
N HIS A 40 -27.95 17.01 1.77
CA HIS A 40 -27.75 16.30 3.03
C HIS A 40 -26.28 15.95 3.24
N ILE A 41 -25.93 15.72 4.50
CA ILE A 41 -24.65 15.15 4.92
C ILE A 41 -24.93 13.95 5.82
N LEU A 42 -24.21 12.84 5.61
CA LEU A 42 -24.28 11.64 6.43
C LEU A 42 -22.86 11.30 6.90
N ARG A 43 -22.71 11.11 8.21
CA ARG A 43 -21.43 10.78 8.82
C ARG A 43 -21.59 9.66 9.84
N ASN A 44 -21.11 8.47 9.46
CA ASN A 44 -21.03 7.33 10.34
C ASN A 44 -19.62 7.22 10.94
N ILE A 45 -19.50 6.55 12.08
CA ILE A 45 -18.22 6.32 12.75
C ILE A 45 -17.38 5.36 11.89
N ASN A 46 -16.13 5.74 11.61
CA ASN A 46 -15.16 5.00 10.78
C ASN A 46 -15.52 4.83 9.28
N GLU A 47 -16.59 5.48 8.80
CA GLU A 47 -16.92 5.51 7.37
C GLU A 47 -16.61 6.91 6.77
N PRO A 48 -16.35 7.01 5.45
CA PRO A 48 -16.27 8.29 4.77
C PRO A 48 -17.52 9.15 5.00
N VAL A 49 -17.33 10.46 5.10
CA VAL A 49 -18.43 11.43 5.12
C VAL A 49 -19.08 11.43 3.74
N GLN A 50 -20.38 11.19 3.69
CA GLN A 50 -21.18 11.21 2.47
C GLN A 50 -21.89 12.56 2.37
N ILE A 51 -21.81 13.22 1.21
CA ILE A 51 -22.49 14.48 0.95
C ILE A 51 -23.36 14.31 -0.30
N PHE A 52 -24.65 14.55 -0.13
CA PHE A 52 -25.68 14.40 -1.16
C PHE A 52 -25.86 15.75 -1.85
N LEU A 53 -25.61 15.79 -3.15
CA LEU A 53 -25.72 16.99 -3.97
C LEU A 53 -27.09 17.09 -4.66
N SER A 54 -27.39 18.27 -5.21
CA SER A 54 -28.64 18.53 -5.95
C SER A 54 -28.72 17.80 -7.29
N ASP A 55 -27.59 17.64 -7.98
CA ASP A 55 -27.53 17.05 -9.32
C ASP A 55 -26.27 16.18 -9.51
N LYS A 56 -26.39 15.17 -10.37
CA LYS A 56 -25.29 14.33 -10.83
C LYS A 56 -24.26 15.12 -11.63
N GLU A 57 -24.71 16.07 -12.46
CA GLU A 57 -23.80 16.92 -13.26
C GLU A 57 -22.86 17.75 -12.36
N ILE A 58 -23.29 18.09 -11.15
CA ILE A 58 -22.44 18.77 -10.17
C ILE A 58 -21.40 17.81 -9.60
N VAL A 59 -21.75 16.54 -9.34
CA VAL A 59 -20.79 15.48 -8.99
C VAL A 59 -19.79 15.26 -10.13
N ASP A 60 -20.25 15.19 -11.38
CA ASP A 60 -19.40 15.09 -12.58
C ASP A 60 -18.37 16.22 -12.65
N ASN A 61 -18.83 17.47 -12.59
CA ASN A 61 -17.97 18.64 -12.66
C ASN A 61 -16.98 18.72 -11.47
N LEU A 62 -17.46 18.44 -10.26
CA LEU A 62 -16.64 18.47 -9.04
C LEU A 62 -15.51 17.42 -9.08
N LEU A 63 -15.79 16.22 -9.60
CA LEU A 63 -14.79 15.15 -9.76
C LEU A 63 -13.81 15.40 -10.92
N TYR A 64 -14.21 16.18 -11.93
CA TYR A 64 -13.34 16.51 -13.06
C TYR A 64 -12.41 17.70 -12.75
N TYR A 65 -12.95 18.81 -12.23
CA TYR A 65 -12.20 20.05 -12.02
C TYR A 65 -11.59 20.19 -10.62
N ASN A 66 -12.20 19.61 -9.57
CA ASN A 66 -11.88 19.92 -8.17
C ASN A 66 -11.89 18.67 -7.25
N ASN A 67 -11.32 17.56 -7.72
CA ASN A 67 -11.32 16.28 -6.98
C ASN A 67 -10.47 16.24 -5.70
N ILE A 68 -9.83 17.33 -5.30
CA ILE A 68 -9.11 17.48 -4.03
C ILE A 68 -9.56 18.80 -3.36
N VAL A 69 -9.88 18.73 -2.08
CA VAL A 69 -10.30 19.87 -1.25
C VAL A 69 -9.52 19.95 0.04
N ASN A 70 -9.36 21.16 0.56
CA ASN A 70 -8.50 21.42 1.72
C ASN A 70 -9.36 21.78 2.93
N ILE A 71 -9.30 20.98 3.99
CA ILE A 71 -9.97 21.28 5.25
C ILE A 71 -8.92 21.46 6.35
N GLY A 72 -8.62 22.73 6.65
CA GLY A 72 -7.51 23.12 7.52
C GLY A 72 -6.17 22.72 6.90
N MET A 73 -5.45 21.80 7.54
CA MET A 73 -4.17 21.26 7.06
C MET A 73 -4.30 19.94 6.28
N ASN A 74 -5.52 19.44 6.08
CA ASN A 74 -5.77 18.15 5.47
C ASN A 74 -6.20 18.30 4.01
N TYR A 75 -5.52 17.59 3.12
CA TYR A 75 -5.88 17.46 1.70
C TYR A 75 -6.74 16.22 1.55
N LEU A 76 -8.01 16.40 1.24
CA LEU A 76 -8.99 15.32 1.10
C LEU A 76 -9.35 15.11 -0.38
N ARG A 77 -9.34 13.85 -0.82
CA ARG A 77 -9.78 13.49 -2.16
C ARG A 77 -11.28 13.25 -2.18
N ILE A 78 -11.99 13.95 -3.05
CA ILE A 78 -13.39 13.68 -3.37
C ILE A 78 -13.45 12.39 -4.21
N ARG A 79 -14.34 11.47 -3.83
CA ARG A 79 -14.65 10.25 -4.57
C ARG A 79 -16.17 10.20 -4.82
N PRO A 80 -16.67 9.66 -5.94
CA PRO A 80 -18.09 9.34 -6.04
C PRO A 80 -18.45 8.18 -5.09
N LEU A 81 -19.71 8.10 -4.67
CA LEU A 81 -20.25 6.88 -4.05
C LEU A 81 -20.29 5.73 -5.07
N VAL A 82 -20.91 5.96 -6.24
CA VAL A 82 -20.99 4.98 -7.33
C VAL A 82 -19.71 5.04 -8.19
N PRO A 83 -18.89 3.96 -8.24
CA PRO A 83 -17.66 3.96 -9.04
C PRO A 83 -17.96 3.91 -10.54
N ARG A 84 -17.51 4.93 -11.27
CA ARG A 84 -17.72 5.06 -12.73
C ARG A 84 -16.80 4.19 -13.58
N SER A 85 -15.80 3.58 -12.95
CA SER A 85 -14.82 2.74 -13.62
C SER A 85 -14.38 1.61 -12.69
N LYS A 86 -14.06 0.46 -13.28
CA LYS A 86 -13.56 -0.72 -12.55
C LYS A 86 -12.08 -0.93 -12.89
N ARG A 87 -11.26 -1.17 -11.86
CA ARG A 87 -9.84 -1.52 -12.01
C ARG A 87 -9.73 -2.94 -12.55
N ILE A 88 -9.00 -3.09 -13.66
CA ILE A 88 -8.66 -4.35 -14.29
C ILE A 88 -7.16 -4.59 -14.13
N LEU A 89 -6.82 -5.82 -13.76
CA LEU A 89 -5.46 -6.31 -13.64
C LEU A 89 -5.12 -7.14 -14.88
N LEU A 90 -4.00 -6.84 -15.51
CA LEU A 90 -3.45 -7.55 -16.65
C LEU A 90 -2.24 -8.36 -16.15
N PHE A 91 -2.31 -9.68 -16.26
CA PHE A 91 -1.24 -10.58 -15.83
C PHE A 91 -0.44 -11.11 -17.02
N ASP A 92 0.80 -11.48 -16.73
CA ASP A 92 1.73 -12.10 -17.69
C ASP A 92 2.04 -11.22 -18.92
N VAL A 93 1.88 -9.90 -18.80
CA VAL A 93 2.20 -8.95 -19.87
C VAL A 93 3.72 -8.87 -20.03
N TYR A 94 4.21 -9.47 -21.11
CA TYR A 94 5.63 -9.45 -21.43
C TYR A 94 6.16 -7.99 -21.55
N PRO A 95 7.31 -7.63 -20.92
CA PRO A 95 7.72 -6.23 -20.79
C PRO A 95 7.88 -5.45 -22.10
N THR A 96 8.18 -6.13 -23.20
CA THR A 96 8.40 -5.48 -24.51
C THR A 96 7.11 -5.14 -25.28
N ILE A 97 5.94 -5.59 -24.79
CA ILE A 97 4.62 -5.27 -25.36
C ILE A 97 4.25 -3.83 -24.98
N PRO A 98 4.06 -2.91 -25.94
CA PRO A 98 3.61 -1.55 -25.66
C PRO A 98 2.16 -1.53 -25.21
N SER A 99 1.79 -0.61 -24.29
CA SER A 99 0.40 -0.47 -23.83
C SER A 99 -0.58 -0.23 -24.98
N PHE A 100 -0.21 0.57 -25.99
CA PHE A 100 -1.09 0.86 -27.13
C PHE A 100 -1.53 -0.38 -27.94
N ILE A 101 -0.78 -1.48 -27.91
CA ILE A 101 -1.22 -2.74 -28.55
C ILE A 101 -2.40 -3.34 -27.79
N ILE A 102 -2.33 -3.34 -26.46
CA ILE A 102 -3.38 -3.84 -25.56
C ILE A 102 -4.61 -2.92 -25.65
N GLU A 103 -4.40 -1.60 -25.62
CA GLU A 103 -5.45 -0.59 -25.77
C GLU A 103 -6.20 -0.76 -27.11
N ARG A 104 -5.48 -1.03 -28.21
CA ARG A 104 -6.08 -1.29 -29.53
C ARG A 104 -6.94 -2.54 -29.54
N GLU A 105 -6.48 -3.67 -28.99
CA GLU A 105 -7.29 -4.89 -28.99
C GLU A 105 -8.51 -4.79 -28.06
N LEU A 106 -8.41 -4.06 -26.94
CA LEU A 106 -9.57 -3.76 -26.10
C LEU A 106 -10.56 -2.82 -26.81
N PHE A 107 -10.07 -1.82 -27.54
CA PHE A 107 -10.91 -0.96 -28.37
C PHE A 107 -11.64 -1.75 -29.47
N ASN A 108 -10.97 -2.72 -30.11
CA ASN A 108 -11.59 -3.63 -31.09
C ASN A 108 -12.74 -4.46 -30.48
N LEU A 109 -12.69 -4.76 -29.18
CA LEU A 109 -13.75 -5.41 -28.41
C LEU A 109 -14.85 -4.44 -27.91
N ASN A 110 -14.80 -3.16 -28.30
CA ASN A 110 -15.68 -2.09 -27.83
C ASN A 110 -15.62 -1.88 -26.30
N ILE A 111 -14.44 -2.05 -25.71
CA ILE A 111 -14.13 -1.76 -24.30
C ILE A 111 -13.40 -0.42 -24.24
N GLN A 112 -14.00 0.58 -23.58
CA GLN A 112 -13.39 1.90 -23.43
C GLN A 112 -12.63 2.00 -22.10
N LEU A 113 -11.33 2.27 -22.22
CA LEU A 113 -10.49 2.60 -21.08
C LEU A 113 -10.83 4.02 -20.57
N THR A 114 -10.75 4.17 -19.25
CA THR A 114 -10.90 5.42 -18.49
C THR A 114 -9.58 5.87 -17.85
N SER A 115 -8.53 5.05 -17.94
CA SER A 115 -7.15 5.40 -17.58
C SER A 115 -6.16 4.90 -18.64
N GLN A 116 -4.93 5.41 -18.59
CA GLN A 116 -3.80 4.76 -19.25
C GLN A 116 -3.49 3.40 -18.58
N ILE A 117 -2.81 2.50 -19.29
CA ILE A 117 -2.30 1.26 -18.72
C ILE A 117 -0.97 1.53 -18.00
N THR A 118 -0.92 1.32 -16.69
CA THR A 118 0.27 1.51 -15.84
C THR A 118 0.90 0.18 -15.43
N PHE A 119 2.21 0.17 -15.16
CA PHE A 119 2.88 -1.00 -14.60
C PHE A 119 2.57 -1.13 -13.11
N MET A 120 2.25 -2.34 -12.65
CA MET A 120 2.09 -2.58 -11.22
C MET A 120 3.45 -2.62 -10.53
N GLN A 121 3.58 -1.89 -9.43
CA GLN A 121 4.76 -1.96 -8.58
C GLN A 121 4.78 -3.32 -7.85
N GLN A 122 5.79 -4.14 -8.14
CA GLN A 122 5.92 -5.49 -7.56
C GLN A 122 6.55 -5.47 -6.15
N ASN A 123 7.22 -4.38 -5.78
CA ASN A 123 7.99 -4.27 -4.54
C ASN A 123 7.69 -2.96 -3.79
N ASP A 124 7.25 -3.08 -2.53
CA ASP A 124 7.02 -1.94 -1.64
C ASP A 124 8.31 -1.27 -1.10
N ASP A 125 9.49 -1.85 -1.38
CA ASP A 125 10.77 -1.21 -1.00
C ASP A 125 11.14 -0.11 -2.02
N PRO A 126 11.31 1.17 -1.60
CA PRO A 126 11.76 2.25 -2.46
C PRO A 126 13.06 1.97 -3.22
N ASN A 127 13.95 1.12 -2.67
CA ASN A 127 15.19 0.72 -3.33
C ASN A 127 14.95 -0.06 -4.64
N TYR A 128 13.82 -0.76 -4.75
CA TYR A 128 13.44 -1.57 -5.91
C TYR A 128 12.23 -1.01 -6.66
N ALA A 129 11.81 0.23 -6.38
CA ALA A 129 10.67 0.88 -7.04
C ALA A 129 10.86 1.10 -8.56
N HIS A 130 12.10 0.97 -9.06
CA HIS A 130 12.43 0.99 -10.49
C HIS A 130 12.25 -0.38 -11.17
N ILE A 131 11.99 -1.44 -10.41
CA ILE A 131 11.77 -2.80 -10.92
C ILE A 131 10.25 -3.04 -11.00
N PHE A 132 9.74 -3.00 -12.22
CA PHE A 132 8.34 -3.30 -12.53
C PHE A 132 8.14 -4.79 -12.81
N GLY A 133 6.98 -5.32 -12.41
CA GLY A 133 6.59 -6.68 -12.75
C GLY A 133 6.04 -6.81 -14.17
N SER A 134 5.72 -8.03 -14.58
CA SER A 134 4.95 -8.35 -15.79
C SER A 134 3.46 -7.97 -15.67
N ASN A 135 3.00 -7.57 -14.48
CA ASN A 135 1.61 -7.21 -14.26
C ASN A 135 1.39 -5.71 -14.54
N ARG A 136 0.25 -5.40 -15.16
CA ARG A 136 -0.20 -4.03 -15.42
C ARG A 136 -1.60 -3.84 -14.89
N GLU A 137 -2.00 -2.58 -14.74
CA GLU A 137 -3.34 -2.21 -14.32
C GLU A 137 -3.90 -1.14 -15.26
N MET A 138 -5.23 -1.09 -15.33
CA MET A 138 -5.97 -0.05 -16.05
C MET A 138 -7.36 0.09 -15.43
N TYR A 139 -8.09 1.12 -15.81
CA TYR A 139 -9.49 1.30 -15.47
C TYR A 139 -10.33 1.29 -16.75
N ILE A 140 -11.45 0.57 -16.74
CA ILE A 140 -12.45 0.58 -17.83
C ILE A 140 -13.78 1.11 -17.31
N ARG A 141 -14.66 1.56 -18.20
CA ARG A 141 -16.05 1.90 -17.84
C ARG A 141 -16.78 0.72 -17.22
N LEU A 142 -17.69 0.98 -16.27
CA LEU A 142 -18.41 -0.07 -15.54
C LEU A 142 -19.29 -0.92 -16.48
N GLU A 143 -19.86 -0.30 -17.51
CA GLU A 143 -20.73 -0.94 -18.51
C GLU A 143 -19.95 -1.90 -19.44
N ASP A 144 -18.64 -1.67 -19.59
CA ASP A 144 -17.78 -2.50 -20.44
C ASP A 144 -17.21 -3.72 -19.71
N VAL A 145 -17.42 -3.85 -18.40
CA VAL A 145 -16.94 -4.98 -17.57
C VAL A 145 -17.51 -6.32 -18.06
N LEU A 146 -18.76 -6.35 -18.52
CA LEU A 146 -19.39 -7.57 -19.05
C LEU A 146 -18.85 -8.01 -20.42
N LYS A 147 -18.10 -7.15 -21.11
CA LYS A 147 -17.45 -7.45 -22.40
C LYS A 147 -16.03 -7.97 -22.23
N LEU A 148 -15.47 -7.87 -21.02
CA LEU A 148 -14.06 -8.15 -20.75
C LEU A 148 -13.78 -9.66 -20.90
N PRO A 149 -12.87 -10.07 -21.80
CA PRO A 149 -12.47 -11.47 -21.90
C PRO A 149 -11.56 -11.85 -20.72
N GLU A 150 -11.62 -13.09 -20.26
CA GLU A 150 -10.67 -13.62 -19.26
C GLU A 150 -9.23 -13.69 -19.81
N ILE A 151 -9.10 -13.93 -21.12
CA ILE A 151 -7.83 -13.97 -21.84
C ILE A 151 -7.93 -13.07 -23.08
N LEU A 152 -7.06 -12.07 -23.18
CA LEU A 152 -6.87 -11.26 -24.38
C LEU A 152 -5.71 -11.84 -25.19
N GLU A 153 -6.01 -12.30 -26.40
CA GLU A 153 -5.00 -12.69 -27.36
C GLU A 153 -4.50 -11.46 -28.11
N ILE A 154 -3.18 -11.25 -28.16
CA ILE A 154 -2.58 -10.15 -28.94
C ILE A 154 -1.48 -10.66 -29.86
N GLN A 155 -1.31 -10.01 -31.01
CA GLN A 155 -0.23 -10.28 -31.96
C GLN A 155 0.76 -9.11 -31.96
N TYR A 156 2.04 -9.38 -31.66
CA TYR A 156 3.09 -8.37 -31.64
C TYR A 156 4.44 -8.97 -32.04
N LYS A 157 5.13 -8.34 -33.01
CA LYS A 157 6.40 -8.81 -33.58
C LYS A 157 6.37 -10.31 -33.93
N ASP A 158 5.37 -10.66 -34.73
CA ASP A 158 5.11 -12.02 -35.24
C ASP A 158 4.88 -13.11 -34.17
N THR A 159 4.81 -12.71 -32.90
CA THR A 159 4.55 -13.57 -31.75
C THR A 159 3.15 -13.34 -31.22
N LYS A 160 2.42 -14.43 -30.97
CA LYS A 160 1.13 -14.41 -30.29
C LYS A 160 1.36 -14.47 -28.77
N TYR A 161 0.77 -13.53 -28.04
CA TYR A 161 0.80 -13.48 -26.58
C TYR A 161 -0.62 -13.65 -26.02
N LEU A 162 -0.72 -14.29 -24.86
CA LEU A 162 -1.96 -14.45 -24.10
C LEU A 162 -1.81 -13.63 -22.81
N ILE A 163 -2.61 -12.58 -22.67
CA ILE A 163 -2.67 -11.76 -21.45
C ILE A 163 -3.90 -12.22 -20.68
N ARG A 164 -3.75 -12.55 -19.39
CA ARG A 164 -4.89 -12.86 -18.52
C ARG A 164 -5.42 -11.58 -17.90
N LEU A 165 -6.74 -11.43 -17.82
CA LEU A 165 -7.41 -10.26 -17.26
C LEU A 165 -8.21 -10.69 -16.04
N SER A 166 -8.18 -9.87 -14.98
CA SER A 166 -9.06 -10.05 -13.83
C SER A 166 -9.60 -8.70 -13.36
N ILE A 167 -10.81 -8.72 -12.82
CA ILE A 167 -11.42 -7.58 -12.15
C ILE A 167 -10.86 -7.50 -10.74
N ASP A 168 -10.39 -6.33 -10.32
CA ASP A 168 -9.95 -6.14 -8.94
C ASP A 168 -11.15 -6.09 -7.98
N ILE A 169 -11.31 -7.18 -7.22
CA ILE A 169 -12.40 -7.40 -6.26
C ILE A 169 -12.22 -6.54 -4.99
N THR A 170 -11.08 -5.86 -4.79
CA THR A 170 -10.82 -5.07 -3.56
C THR A 170 -11.69 -3.82 -3.39
N THR A 171 -12.57 -3.49 -4.35
CA THR A 171 -13.29 -2.21 -4.39
C THR A 171 -14.71 -2.22 -3.81
N THR A 172 -15.33 -3.36 -3.54
CA THR A 172 -16.64 -3.46 -2.86
C THR A 172 -16.71 -4.68 -1.94
N LYS A 173 -17.30 -4.53 -0.75
CA LYS A 173 -17.66 -5.66 0.14
C LYS A 173 -18.90 -6.43 -0.33
N GLU A 174 -19.41 -6.09 -1.50
CA GLU A 174 -20.62 -6.62 -2.10
C GLU A 174 -20.29 -7.10 -3.51
N GLU A 175 -20.10 -8.41 -3.65
CA GLU A 175 -20.44 -9.25 -4.83
C GLU A 175 -20.16 -10.74 -4.55
N HIS A 176 -20.48 -11.23 -3.34
CA HIS A 176 -20.56 -12.68 -3.09
C HIS A 176 -21.92 -13.21 -3.51
N THR A 177 -22.10 -13.55 -4.79
CA THR A 177 -22.97 -14.67 -5.26
C THR A 177 -22.93 -14.82 -6.80
N ARG A 178 -21.79 -15.29 -7.35
CA ARG A 178 -21.81 -16.04 -8.63
C ARG A 178 -20.92 -17.29 -8.56
N ASN A 179 -21.61 -18.42 -8.42
CA ASN A 179 -21.22 -19.79 -8.81
C ASN A 179 -19.74 -20.09 -9.06
N TRP A 180 -19.06 -20.62 -8.03
CA TRP A 180 -18.10 -21.73 -8.22
C TRP A 180 -18.81 -23.06 -7.97
N GLY A 181 -19.78 -23.37 -8.83
CA GLY A 181 -20.48 -24.66 -8.87
C GLY A 181 -19.77 -25.64 -9.80
N GLY A 182 -18.53 -26.00 -9.47
CA GLY A 182 -17.76 -26.99 -10.24
C GLY A 182 -18.08 -28.41 -9.79
N LEU A 183 -18.68 -29.22 -10.68
CA LEU A 183 -18.58 -30.67 -10.57
C LEU A 183 -17.11 -31.07 -10.77
N ASP A 184 -16.53 -31.82 -9.82
CA ASP A 184 -16.34 -33.26 -10.02
C ASP A 184 -15.69 -33.95 -8.80
N ASN A 185 -16.37 -34.97 -8.27
CA ASN A 185 -15.82 -35.84 -7.22
C ASN A 185 -14.88 -36.91 -7.81
N GLY A 186 -13.71 -36.47 -8.29
CA GLY A 186 -12.64 -37.31 -8.83
C GLY A 186 -11.73 -37.93 -7.77
N ASN A 187 -12.22 -38.99 -7.12
CA ASN A 187 -11.57 -39.81 -6.07
C ASN A 187 -10.05 -40.08 -6.28
N CYS A 188 -9.18 -39.37 -5.54
CA CYS A 188 -7.73 -39.64 -5.49
C CYS A 188 -7.28 -39.97 -4.06
N LYS A 189 -6.83 -41.22 -3.85
CA LYS A 189 -6.40 -41.74 -2.55
C LYS A 189 -5.10 -41.09 -2.10
N LYS A 190 -5.07 -40.57 -0.87
CA LYS A 190 -3.84 -40.15 -0.20
C LYS A 190 -2.89 -41.34 -0.06
N LYS A 191 -1.63 -41.16 -0.47
CA LYS A 191 -0.48 -41.94 0.00
C LYS A 191 0.50 -40.93 0.60
N ASP A 192 0.93 -41.17 1.83
CA ASP A 192 1.90 -40.33 2.52
C ASP A 192 3.30 -40.52 1.93
N PRO A 193 4.08 -39.44 1.76
CA PRO A 193 5.53 -39.52 1.59
C PRO A 193 6.23 -39.28 2.94
N GLN A 194 7.04 -40.23 3.39
CA GLN A 194 8.04 -40.00 4.44
C GLN A 194 9.18 -39.08 3.94
N PRO A 195 9.94 -38.43 4.85
CA PRO A 195 10.84 -37.35 4.50
C PRO A 195 12.16 -37.85 3.91
N SER A 196 12.67 -37.14 2.89
CA SER A 196 14.05 -37.30 2.41
C SER A 196 14.82 -35.97 2.51
N THR A 197 15.80 -35.98 3.40
CA THR A 197 17.14 -35.42 3.29
C THR A 197 17.32 -34.05 2.63
N SER A 198 17.68 -33.06 3.46
CA SER A 198 18.26 -31.79 3.06
C SER A 198 19.43 -31.97 2.08
N GLN A 199 19.38 -31.31 0.92
CA GLN A 199 20.57 -31.05 0.11
C GLN A 199 20.81 -29.55 0.03
N THR A 200 21.98 -29.15 0.53
CA THR A 200 22.49 -27.78 0.45
C THR A 200 22.82 -27.46 -0.99
N ALA A 201 22.13 -26.50 -1.61
CA ALA A 201 22.52 -26.01 -2.93
C ALA A 201 23.77 -25.14 -2.80
N GLU A 202 24.92 -25.65 -3.25
CA GLU A 202 26.13 -24.85 -3.38
C GLU A 202 25.96 -23.84 -4.52
N VAL A 203 26.22 -22.57 -4.21
CA VAL A 203 26.22 -21.50 -5.22
C VAL A 203 27.54 -21.55 -5.97
N ILE A 204 27.56 -22.19 -7.14
CA ILE A 204 28.70 -22.14 -8.06
C ILE A 204 28.77 -20.72 -8.66
N ILE A 205 29.66 -19.90 -8.10
CA ILE A 205 30.00 -18.59 -8.67
C ILE A 205 31.01 -18.82 -9.80
N LEU A 206 30.54 -18.79 -11.05
CA LEU A 206 31.42 -18.70 -12.22
C LEU A 206 31.87 -17.25 -12.39
N SER A 207 33.08 -16.94 -11.94
CA SER A 207 33.80 -15.73 -12.30
C SER A 207 34.22 -15.78 -13.78
N PRO A 208 34.02 -14.73 -14.58
CA PRO A 208 34.57 -14.65 -15.93
C PRO A 208 36.05 -14.26 -15.89
N ASP A 209 36.92 -15.09 -16.45
CA ASP A 209 38.33 -14.73 -16.68
C ASP A 209 38.46 -13.82 -17.93
N PRO A 210 39.35 -12.80 -17.91
CA PRO A 210 39.51 -11.86 -19.02
C PRO A 210 40.75 -12.18 -19.89
N GLN A 211 40.59 -12.40 -21.20
CA GLN A 211 41.58 -12.23 -22.30
C GLN A 211 40.80 -12.27 -23.65
N LEU A 212 41.21 -11.72 -24.80
CA LEU A 212 42.34 -10.86 -25.23
C LEU A 212 41.85 -10.12 -26.49
N TYR A 213 42.21 -8.85 -26.73
CA TYR A 213 42.32 -8.30 -28.09
C TYR A 213 43.23 -7.07 -28.12
N THR A 214 44.30 -7.17 -28.90
CA THR A 214 45.19 -6.07 -29.30
C THR A 214 45.03 -5.87 -30.80
N ASP A 215 44.82 -4.63 -31.26
CA ASP A 215 45.81 -3.89 -32.06
C ASP A 215 45.28 -2.54 -32.60
N LEU A 216 46.19 -1.59 -32.75
CA LEU A 216 45.99 -0.20 -33.23
C LEU A 216 46.58 -0.05 -34.66
N PRO A 217 46.16 0.97 -35.44
CA PRO A 217 46.96 2.21 -35.58
C PRO A 217 46.10 3.50 -35.68
N SER A 218 46.28 4.58 -34.90
CA SER A 218 47.39 5.56 -34.78
C SER A 218 47.35 6.74 -35.77
N THR A 219 47.21 7.99 -35.27
CA THR A 219 47.73 9.22 -35.93
C THR A 219 47.85 10.44 -34.98
N SER A 220 49.09 10.94 -34.86
CA SER A 220 49.56 12.34 -34.65
C SER A 220 48.82 13.37 -33.74
N SER A 221 49.52 13.79 -32.68
CA SER A 221 49.40 15.03 -31.88
C SER A 221 49.91 16.29 -32.66
N PRO A 222 49.95 17.57 -32.14
CA PRO A 222 50.77 17.95 -30.95
C PRO A 222 50.43 19.22 -30.10
N SER A 223 50.63 19.09 -28.77
CA SER A 223 51.16 20.14 -27.83
C SER A 223 50.30 21.40 -27.56
N LEU A 224 50.47 22.23 -26.52
CA LEU A 224 51.45 22.46 -25.43
C LEU A 224 50.70 22.46 -24.05
N ALA A 225 51.19 22.80 -22.85
CA ALA A 225 52.44 23.42 -22.37
C ALA A 225 52.98 22.74 -21.07
N LYS A 226 53.27 23.50 -19.99
CA LYS A 226 53.86 23.08 -18.69
C LYS A 226 53.46 24.02 -17.54
N ASN A 227 53.56 23.53 -16.29
CA ASN A 227 54.08 24.18 -15.06
C ASN A 227 53.26 23.79 -13.80
N ASN A 228 53.79 23.74 -12.56
CA ASN A 228 55.10 23.30 -12.04
C ASN A 228 54.91 22.96 -10.53
N CYS A 229 55.87 22.26 -9.89
CA CYS A 229 55.78 21.77 -8.50
C CYS A 229 55.81 22.85 -7.40
N GLN A 230 55.29 22.53 -6.19
CA GLN A 230 56.08 22.56 -4.94
C GLN A 230 55.39 21.85 -3.75
N LYS A 231 56.12 21.69 -2.62
CA LYS A 231 55.93 20.65 -1.58
C LYS A 231 56.09 21.22 -0.16
N VAL A 232 55.08 21.03 0.73
CA VAL A 232 55.13 21.01 2.23
C VAL A 232 55.78 22.23 2.98
N PRO A 233 55.77 22.34 4.34
CA PRO A 233 55.04 21.62 5.40
C PRO A 233 54.29 22.52 6.44
N SER A 234 53.55 21.89 7.38
CA SER A 234 53.77 21.96 8.86
C SER A 234 52.51 21.82 9.74
N LYS A 235 52.71 21.70 11.07
CA LYS A 235 51.79 21.17 12.10
C LYS A 235 50.99 22.26 12.83
N MET A 236 49.75 21.97 13.23
CA MET A 236 49.13 22.39 14.51
C MET A 236 48.08 21.33 14.93
N LYS A 237 48.26 20.61 16.04
CA LYS A 237 47.86 20.93 17.44
C LYS A 237 46.34 21.06 17.62
N GLY A 238 45.78 20.02 18.27
CA GLY A 238 44.35 19.78 18.37
C GLY A 238 43.58 20.66 19.35
N GLU A 239 42.26 20.53 19.25
CA GLU A 239 41.29 21.14 20.17
C GLU A 239 40.22 20.09 20.54
N LYS A 240 39.85 20.02 21.83
CA LYS A 240 38.89 19.02 22.34
C LYS A 240 37.46 19.54 22.18
N VAL A 241 36.79 19.13 21.12
CA VAL A 241 35.35 19.42 20.93
C VAL A 241 34.52 18.74 22.02
N LYS A 242 33.79 19.53 22.80
CA LYS A 242 32.85 19.03 23.81
C LYS A 242 31.60 18.49 23.12
N ASN A 243 31.30 17.20 23.32
CA ASN A 243 30.09 16.56 22.78
C ASN A 243 28.82 17.12 23.44
N THR A 244 28.26 18.17 22.84
CA THR A 244 26.94 18.69 23.20
C THR A 244 25.89 17.64 22.87
N LYS A 245 25.11 17.19 23.86
CA LYS A 245 24.02 16.22 23.66
C LYS A 245 22.93 16.82 22.76
N VAL A 246 23.03 16.56 21.46
CA VAL A 246 21.98 16.89 20.48
C VAL A 246 20.70 16.15 20.88
N LYS A 247 19.69 16.91 21.35
CA LYS A 247 18.33 16.40 21.49
C LYS A 247 17.83 16.01 20.10
N ARG A 248 17.88 14.72 19.76
CA ARG A 248 17.33 14.18 18.52
C ARG A 248 15.85 14.57 18.46
N LYS A 249 15.47 15.39 17.48
CA LYS A 249 14.06 15.67 17.18
C LYS A 249 13.39 14.34 16.84
N ILE A 250 12.24 14.08 17.46
CA ILE A 250 11.45 12.87 17.23
C ILE A 250 10.82 13.01 15.84
N SER A 251 11.49 12.50 14.82
CA SER A 251 10.87 12.32 13.50
C SER A 251 9.83 11.21 13.61
N THR A 252 8.64 11.43 13.05
CA THR A 252 7.68 10.35 12.80
C THR A 252 8.39 9.20 12.08
N PRO A 253 8.10 7.93 12.43
CA PRO A 253 8.76 6.82 11.78
C PRO A 253 8.40 6.84 10.29
N LYS A 254 9.43 6.80 9.44
CA LYS A 254 9.27 6.74 7.98
C LYS A 254 8.27 5.61 7.64
N PRO A 255 7.39 5.77 6.63
CA PRO A 255 6.35 4.78 6.31
C PRO A 255 6.86 3.33 6.27
N LYS A 256 8.09 3.13 5.76
CA LYS A 256 8.83 1.86 5.76
C LYS A 256 8.86 1.11 7.11
N LEU A 257 9.01 1.79 8.25
CA LEU A 257 9.04 1.12 9.57
C LEU A 257 7.63 0.64 10.00
N LYS A 258 6.58 1.41 9.71
CA LYS A 258 5.19 1.01 10.01
C LYS A 258 4.83 -0.26 9.22
N TYR A 259 5.17 -0.28 7.94
CA TYR A 259 5.00 -1.44 7.06
C TYR A 259 5.80 -2.67 7.54
N GLN A 260 7.08 -2.48 7.91
CA GLN A 260 7.90 -3.58 8.47
C GLN A 260 7.31 -4.19 9.74
N ILE A 261 6.82 -3.35 10.67
CA ILE A 261 6.14 -3.83 11.89
C ILE A 261 4.87 -4.63 11.53
N TYR A 262 4.08 -4.16 10.55
CA TYR A 262 2.88 -4.87 10.09
C TYR A 262 3.23 -6.25 9.52
N GLN A 263 4.18 -6.33 8.58
CA GLN A 263 4.62 -7.59 7.98
C GLN A 263 5.18 -8.58 9.01
N ASN A 264 5.96 -8.10 9.99
CA ASN A 264 6.50 -8.96 11.06
C ASN A 264 5.45 -9.38 12.12
N LEU A 265 4.26 -8.79 12.11
CA LEU A 265 3.10 -9.19 12.92
C LEU A 265 2.09 -10.05 12.16
N LEU A 266 2.10 -10.06 10.82
CA LEU A 266 1.15 -10.79 9.97
C LEU A 266 0.98 -12.28 10.35
N PRO A 267 2.03 -13.05 10.71
CA PRO A 267 1.84 -14.43 11.18
C PRO A 267 1.03 -14.56 12.48
N ALA A 268 1.01 -13.52 13.31
CA ALA A 268 0.21 -13.46 14.52
C ALA A 268 -1.26 -13.06 14.25
N GLU A 269 -1.57 -12.40 13.12
CA GLU A 269 -2.95 -12.00 12.78
C GLU A 269 -3.90 -13.21 12.76
N GLN A 270 -3.48 -14.29 12.09
CA GLN A 270 -4.25 -15.54 12.05
C GLN A 270 -4.48 -16.16 13.43
N PHE A 271 -3.52 -16.02 14.35
CA PHE A 271 -3.68 -16.48 15.73
C PHE A 271 -4.72 -15.63 16.47
N ILE A 272 -4.67 -14.30 16.35
CA ILE A 272 -5.63 -13.41 17.00
C ILE A 272 -7.04 -13.66 16.46
N MET A 273 -7.22 -13.74 15.15
CA MET A 273 -8.52 -14.00 14.52
C MET A 273 -9.14 -15.33 15.01
N LYS A 274 -8.35 -16.41 15.07
CA LYS A 274 -8.80 -17.72 15.57
C LYS A 274 -9.16 -17.74 17.06
N ASN A 275 -8.73 -16.74 17.84
CA ASN A 275 -8.95 -16.65 19.28
C ASN A 275 -9.75 -15.40 19.68
N THR A 276 -10.52 -14.82 18.74
CA THR A 276 -11.26 -13.57 18.98
C THR A 276 -12.18 -13.65 20.21
N GLU A 277 -12.84 -14.79 20.45
CA GLU A 277 -13.68 -15.02 21.64
C GLU A 277 -12.90 -14.91 22.97
N ARG A 278 -11.65 -15.40 23.01
CA ARG A 278 -10.79 -15.37 24.22
C ARG A 278 -10.28 -13.96 24.54
N TYR A 279 -10.07 -13.13 23.53
CA TYR A 279 -9.48 -11.79 23.69
C TYR A 279 -10.50 -10.65 23.55
N GLY A 280 -11.75 -10.96 23.23
CA GLY A 280 -12.88 -10.03 23.18
C GLY A 280 -12.67 -8.92 22.17
N ARG A 281 -12.53 -7.67 22.66
CA ARG A 281 -12.39 -6.47 21.82
C ARG A 281 -10.95 -6.18 21.36
N LEU A 282 -9.98 -7.02 21.71
CA LEU A 282 -8.59 -6.85 21.30
C LEU A 282 -8.34 -7.50 19.93
N HIS A 283 -8.44 -6.70 18.89
CA HIS A 283 -8.18 -7.12 17.51
C HIS A 283 -6.72 -6.88 17.10
N PHE A 284 -6.30 -7.46 15.97
CA PHE A 284 -4.95 -7.31 15.43
C PHE A 284 -4.51 -5.84 15.30
N GLN A 285 -5.40 -4.98 14.79
CA GLN A 285 -5.16 -3.55 14.65
C GLN A 285 -4.77 -2.88 15.97
N ASN A 286 -5.42 -3.24 17.09
CA ASN A 286 -5.12 -2.67 18.41
C ASN A 286 -3.70 -3.05 18.88
N ILE A 287 -3.26 -4.27 18.58
CA ILE A 287 -1.90 -4.75 18.91
C ILE A 287 -0.86 -4.09 18.01
N TYR A 288 -1.15 -3.97 16.71
CA TYR A 288 -0.31 -3.24 15.76
C TYR A 288 -0.11 -1.77 16.18
N GLU A 289 -1.20 -1.07 16.54
CA GLU A 289 -1.18 0.32 17.01
C GLU A 289 -0.42 0.47 18.34
N LEU A 290 -0.73 -0.35 19.34
CA LEU A 290 -0.04 -0.36 20.64
C LEU A 290 1.47 -0.49 20.45
N ILE A 291 1.90 -1.45 19.63
CA ILE A 291 3.31 -1.68 19.32
C ILE A 291 3.89 -0.45 18.61
N CYS A 292 3.26 0.02 17.53
CA CYS A 292 3.70 1.20 16.76
C CYS A 292 3.84 2.46 17.62
N ASP A 293 2.90 2.72 18.52
CA ASP A 293 2.92 3.90 19.39
C ASP A 293 3.99 3.77 20.47
N THR A 294 4.24 2.55 20.98
CA THR A 294 5.42 2.38 21.85
C THR A 294 6.72 2.64 21.09
N PHE A 295 6.85 2.34 19.80
CA PHE A 295 8.05 2.70 19.03
C PHE A 295 8.22 4.22 18.85
N ARG A 296 7.13 4.99 18.94
CA ARG A 296 7.09 6.43 18.64
C ARG A 296 7.31 7.33 19.86
N ASN A 297 6.81 6.91 21.03
CA ASN A 297 6.49 7.85 22.09
C ASN A 297 7.50 7.84 23.26
N PRO A 298 7.97 9.01 23.75
CA PRO A 298 8.63 9.12 25.05
C PRO A 298 7.65 9.03 26.24
N LYS A 299 6.34 9.11 26.01
CA LYS A 299 5.31 8.84 27.03
C LYS A 299 5.45 7.43 27.61
N SER A 300 5.01 7.27 28.85
CA SER A 300 5.04 5.96 29.50
C SER A 300 4.17 4.96 28.73
N VAL A 301 4.61 3.70 28.62
CA VAL A 301 3.81 2.59 28.07
C VAL A 301 2.43 2.53 28.74
N LEU A 302 2.36 2.94 30.01
CA LEU A 302 1.13 2.96 30.80
C LEU A 302 0.09 4.00 30.32
N GLU A 303 0.52 5.13 29.74
CA GLU A 303 -0.39 6.13 29.16
C GLU A 303 -1.02 5.62 27.86
N ILE A 304 -0.22 4.94 27.03
CA ILE A 304 -0.69 4.35 25.77
C ILE A 304 -1.69 3.22 26.08
N VAL A 305 -1.37 2.35 27.04
CA VAL A 305 -2.23 1.22 27.45
C VAL A 305 -3.55 1.68 28.06
N ALA A 306 -3.60 2.83 28.75
CA ALA A 306 -4.82 3.35 29.36
C ALA A 306 -5.97 3.54 28.35
N ASN A 307 -5.65 3.82 27.07
CA ASN A 307 -6.63 4.00 26.01
C ASN A 307 -7.35 2.69 25.62
N TYR A 308 -6.72 1.53 25.83
CA TYR A 308 -7.24 0.26 25.33
C TYR A 308 -8.38 -0.32 26.18
N ARG A 309 -8.64 0.25 27.38
CA ARG A 309 -9.72 -0.08 28.35
C ARG A 309 -9.95 -1.57 28.71
N ALA A 310 -9.19 -2.49 28.13
CA ALA A 310 -9.30 -3.93 28.32
C ALA A 310 -8.66 -4.37 29.63
N ASP A 311 -9.04 -5.58 30.07
CA ASP A 311 -8.36 -6.26 31.16
C ASP A 311 -6.85 -6.39 30.83
N ILE A 312 -6.02 -5.85 31.71
CA ILE A 312 -4.57 -5.87 31.60
C ILE A 312 -4.05 -7.31 31.57
N LEU A 313 -4.74 -8.25 32.24
CA LEU A 313 -4.40 -9.67 32.22
C LEU A 313 -4.62 -10.28 30.83
N THR A 314 -5.76 -10.00 30.19
CA THR A 314 -6.04 -10.42 28.81
C THR A 314 -5.03 -9.84 27.83
N LEU A 315 -4.63 -8.57 27.99
CA LEU A 315 -3.59 -7.96 27.15
C LEU A 315 -2.20 -8.57 27.38
N ILE A 316 -1.83 -8.90 28.62
CA ILE A 316 -0.58 -9.61 28.94
C ILE A 316 -0.57 -11.00 28.31
N ASP A 317 -1.67 -11.76 28.44
CA ASP A 317 -1.82 -13.09 27.84
C ASP A 317 -1.72 -13.01 26.31
N LEU A 318 -2.50 -12.14 25.69
CA LEU A 318 -2.48 -11.92 24.24
C LEU A 318 -1.07 -11.58 23.72
N LEU A 319 -0.40 -10.60 24.33
CA LEU A 319 0.97 -10.22 23.94
C LEU A 319 1.98 -11.34 24.18
N SER A 320 1.78 -12.17 25.21
CA SER A 320 2.65 -13.32 25.50
C SER A 320 2.53 -14.40 24.42
N ASN A 321 1.32 -14.68 23.94
CA ASN A 321 1.09 -15.65 22.86
C ASN A 321 1.49 -15.10 21.47
N VAL A 322 1.13 -13.84 21.15
CA VAL A 322 1.49 -13.15 19.89
C VAL A 322 3.01 -13.13 19.67
N LYS A 323 3.78 -12.95 20.75
CA LYS A 323 5.24 -12.94 20.72
C LYS A 323 5.83 -14.14 20.00
N ASP A 324 5.29 -15.35 20.14
CA ASP A 324 5.94 -16.54 19.60
C ASP A 324 5.86 -16.60 18.06
N TYR A 325 4.79 -16.06 17.49
CA TYR A 325 4.58 -15.91 16.04
C TYR A 325 5.42 -14.80 15.39
N VAL A 326 6.00 -13.88 16.17
CA VAL A 326 6.84 -12.80 15.65
C VAL A 326 8.24 -13.30 15.31
N THR A 327 8.66 -13.22 14.05
CA THR A 327 10.02 -13.62 13.64
C THR A 327 11.10 -12.64 14.10
N GLU A 328 10.81 -11.33 14.08
CA GLU A 328 11.80 -10.29 14.30
C GLU A 328 12.22 -10.15 15.78
N ARG A 329 13.54 -10.28 16.03
CA ARG A 329 14.13 -10.18 17.38
C ARG A 329 13.90 -8.81 18.05
N SER A 330 13.94 -7.72 17.29
CA SER A 330 13.76 -6.36 17.84
C SER A 330 12.33 -6.18 18.36
N LEU A 331 11.36 -6.67 17.60
CA LEU A 331 9.94 -6.65 17.88
C LEU A 331 9.58 -7.56 19.07
N LYS A 332 10.11 -8.80 19.11
CA LYS A 332 10.06 -9.69 20.29
C LYS A 332 10.59 -9.00 21.56
N SER A 333 11.71 -8.27 21.47
CA SER A 333 12.24 -7.49 22.60
C SER A 333 11.33 -6.34 23.02
N ARG A 334 10.65 -5.67 22.07
CA ARG A 334 9.67 -4.61 22.38
C ARG A 334 8.44 -5.17 23.08
N ILE A 335 7.88 -6.28 22.59
CA ILE A 335 6.73 -6.96 23.19
C ILE A 335 7.03 -7.39 24.64
N ASN A 336 8.21 -8.00 24.89
CA ASN A 336 8.64 -8.32 26.25
C ASN A 336 8.65 -7.07 27.17
N LYS A 337 9.23 -5.94 26.71
CA LYS A 337 9.26 -4.71 27.50
C LYS A 337 7.86 -4.18 27.82
N ILE A 338 6.91 -4.27 26.88
CA ILE A 338 5.50 -3.91 27.13
C ILE A 338 4.93 -4.82 28.22
N ILE A 339 5.07 -6.15 28.08
CA ILE A 339 4.61 -7.14 29.07
C ILE A 339 5.19 -6.86 30.46
N ASP A 340 6.50 -6.56 30.55
CA ASP A 340 7.16 -6.27 31.83
C ASP A 340 6.65 -4.97 32.47
N HIS A 341 6.37 -3.94 31.67
CA HIS A 341 5.74 -2.70 32.16
C HIS A 341 4.30 -2.93 32.63
N LEU A 342 3.52 -3.77 31.94
CA LEU A 342 2.17 -4.15 32.35
C LEU A 342 2.19 -4.94 33.67
N LYS A 343 3.08 -5.93 33.79
CA LYS A 343 3.27 -6.72 35.01
C LYS A 343 3.67 -5.86 36.22
N LYS A 344 4.53 -4.85 36.02
CA LYS A 344 4.93 -3.90 37.08
C LYS A 344 3.81 -2.97 37.56
N LYS A 345 2.68 -2.87 36.86
CA LYS A 345 1.48 -2.13 37.29
C LYS A 345 0.48 -3.01 38.07
N ARG A 346 0.75 -4.32 38.17
CA ARG A 346 -0.08 -5.29 38.91
C ARG A 346 0.29 -5.36 40.40
N THR A 347 1.52 -4.96 40.72
CA THR A 347 2.07 -4.73 42.07
C THR A 347 1.97 -3.26 42.41
#